data_AF-A0A257EXJ0-F1
#
_entry.id   AF-A0A257EXJ0-F1
#
_cell.length_a   1.000
_cell.length_b   1.000
_cell.length_c   1.000
_cell.angle_alpha   90.00
_cell.angle_beta   90.00
_cell.angle_gamma   90.00
#
_symmetry.space_group_name_H-M   'P 1'
#
loop_
_entity.id
_entity.type
_entity.pdbx_description
1 polymer ?
#
loop_
_entity_poly.entity_id
_entity_poly.type
_entity_poly.pdbx_seq_one_letter_code
_entity_poly.pdbx_strand_id
1 'polypeptide(L)'
;MAEQEAFPATAHVDGHTLSDMLSVSASFLRASIDAAHGALLAVEAAQKGLLNGALKTFPECTAPPSEHREAHRPSRPPKIDTDPELRTFIIARIDRLTFHQVADAVAENFPPERRVGKTAIYDWWKRNRRPKRKVPNGPD
;
A
#
# COMPACT_ATOMS: atom_id res chain seq x y z
N MET A 1 17.08 71.99 -49.76
CA MET A 1 15.84 71.48 -49.14
C MET A 1 16.09 70.02 -48.85
N ALA A 2 16.37 69.68 -47.59
CA ALA A 2 16.60 68.31 -47.16
C ALA A 2 15.47 67.93 -46.21
N GLU A 3 14.56 67.09 -46.69
CA GLU A 3 13.53 66.45 -45.87
C GLU A 3 14.20 65.31 -45.11
N GLN A 4 14.30 65.44 -43.79
CA GLN A 4 14.72 64.37 -42.91
C GLN A 4 13.53 63.44 -42.66
N GLU A 5 13.69 62.20 -43.12
CA GLU A 5 12.84 61.06 -42.79
C GLU A 5 12.84 60.81 -41.27
N ALA A 6 11.65 60.83 -40.66
CA ALA A 6 11.45 60.33 -39.31
C ALA A 6 11.00 58.85 -39.39
N PHE A 7 11.95 57.93 -39.24
CA PHE A 7 11.64 56.52 -39.01
C PHE A 7 11.01 56.33 -37.62
N PRO A 8 9.91 55.57 -37.48
CA PRO A 8 9.33 55.28 -36.17
C PRO A 8 10.24 54.34 -35.37
N ALA A 9 10.52 54.76 -34.14
CA ALA A 9 11.29 54.03 -33.14
C ALA A 9 10.81 52.58 -32.99
N THR A 10 11.72 51.65 -33.21
CA THR A 10 11.56 50.24 -32.86
C THR A 10 11.20 50.11 -31.39
N ALA A 11 10.05 49.48 -31.10
CA ALA A 11 9.62 49.17 -29.74
C ALA A 11 10.69 48.31 -29.03
N HIS A 12 11.49 48.95 -28.18
CA HIS A 12 12.41 48.28 -27.28
C HIS A 12 11.58 47.65 -26.17
N VAL A 13 11.37 46.33 -26.23
CA VAL A 13 10.72 45.59 -25.15
C VAL A 13 11.74 45.46 -24.02
N ASP A 14 11.62 46.30 -22.99
CA ASP A 14 12.51 46.29 -21.83
C ASP A 14 12.52 44.90 -21.17
N GLY A 15 13.70 44.37 -20.83
CA GLY A 15 13.84 43.03 -20.23
C GLY A 15 13.06 42.81 -18.93
N HIS A 16 12.69 43.89 -18.24
CA HIS A 16 11.80 43.87 -17.07
C HIS A 16 10.37 43.41 -17.44
N THR A 17 9.85 43.85 -18.59
CA THR A 17 8.51 43.48 -19.06
C THR A 17 8.41 42.01 -19.47
N LEU A 18 9.48 41.45 -20.05
CA LEU A 18 9.55 40.02 -20.36
C LEU A 18 9.60 39.16 -19.10
N SER A 19 10.36 39.61 -18.09
CA SER A 19 10.43 38.93 -16.78
C SER A 19 9.07 38.89 -16.09
N ASP A 20 8.33 40.00 -16.11
CA ASP A 20 7.00 40.06 -15.51
C ASP A 20 5.99 39.19 -16.27
N MET A 21 6.02 39.19 -17.61
CA MET A 21 5.16 38.31 -18.42
C MET A 21 5.45 36.83 -18.17
N LEU A 22 6.71 36.44 -18.01
CA LEU A 22 7.10 35.07 -17.66
C LEU A 22 6.63 34.69 -16.26
N SER A 23 6.73 35.61 -15.28
CA SER A 23 6.26 35.40 -13.91
C SER A 23 4.74 35.21 -13.84
N VAL A 24 3.99 36.04 -14.58
CA VAL A 24 2.53 35.93 -14.70
C VAL A 24 2.14 34.61 -15.38
N SER A 25 2.83 34.25 -16.46
CA SER A 25 2.58 32.99 -17.18
C SER A 25 2.88 31.76 -16.33
N ALA A 26 3.97 31.77 -15.56
CA ALA A 26 4.32 30.70 -14.64
C ALA A 26 3.29 30.56 -13.51
N SER A 27 2.81 31.67 -12.96
CA SER A 27 1.76 31.69 -11.94
C SER A 27 0.44 31.14 -12.47
N PHE A 28 0.07 31.50 -13.71
CA PHE A 28 -1.11 30.97 -14.37
C PHE A 28 -1.02 29.45 -14.61
N LEU A 29 0.11 28.96 -15.14
CA LEU A 29 0.33 27.53 -15.33
C LEU A 29 0.27 26.78 -14.00
N ARG A 30 0.81 27.36 -12.92
CA ARG A 30 0.76 26.74 -11.60
C ARG A 30 -0.67 26.63 -11.09
N ALA A 31 -1.45 27.72 -11.18
CA ALA A 31 -2.86 27.72 -10.80
C ALA A 31 -3.67 26.70 -11.61
N SER A 32 -3.37 26.56 -12.91
CA SER A 32 -4.02 25.56 -13.77
C SER A 32 -3.70 24.12 -13.35
N ILE A 33 -2.44 23.82 -13.02
CA ILE A 33 -2.03 22.50 -12.53
C ILE A 33 -2.70 22.19 -11.19
N ASP A 34 -2.74 23.16 -10.27
CA ASP A 34 -3.36 22.98 -8.96
C ASP A 34 -4.89 22.76 -9.10
N ALA A 35 -5.54 23.45 -10.03
CA ALA A 35 -6.94 23.22 -10.35
C ALA A 35 -7.19 21.83 -10.95
N ALA A 36 -6.34 21.38 -11.88
CA ALA A 36 -6.44 20.04 -12.48
C ALA A 36 -6.22 18.93 -11.44
N HIS A 37 -5.26 19.11 -10.54
CA HIS A 37 -5.01 18.18 -9.44
C HIS A 37 -6.19 18.13 -8.47
N GLY A 38 -6.79 19.28 -8.14
CA GLY A 38 -8.02 19.36 -7.35
C GLY A 38 -9.18 18.60 -8.00
N ALA A 39 -9.36 18.73 -9.32
CA ALA A 39 -10.38 18.00 -10.07
C ALA A 39 -10.16 16.48 -10.01
N LEU A 40 -8.91 16.01 -10.13
CA LEU A 40 -8.57 14.59 -10.02
C LEU A 40 -8.92 14.03 -8.63
N LEU A 41 -8.54 14.76 -7.57
CA LEU A 41 -8.89 14.38 -6.19
C LEU A 41 -10.41 14.33 -5.97
N ALA A 42 -11.16 15.27 -6.57
CA ALA A 42 -12.62 15.28 -6.48
C ALA A 42 -13.25 14.05 -7.17
N VAL A 43 -12.74 13.65 -8.34
CA VAL A 43 -13.18 12.43 -9.03
C VAL A 43 -12.86 11.18 -8.21
N GLU A 44 -11.67 11.07 -7.64
CA GLU A 44 -11.32 9.94 -6.75
C GLU A 44 -12.22 9.89 -5.50
N ALA A 45 -12.51 11.04 -4.91
CA ALA A 45 -13.40 11.14 -3.75
C ALA A 45 -14.82 10.70 -4.13
N ALA A 46 -15.33 11.13 -5.29
CA ALA A 46 -16.63 10.71 -5.81
C ALA A 46 -16.66 9.20 -6.07
N GLN A 47 -15.62 8.62 -6.68
CA GLN A 47 -15.51 7.18 -6.92
C GLN A 47 -15.51 6.39 -5.61
N LYS A 48 -14.70 6.81 -4.62
CA LYS A 48 -14.67 6.19 -3.28
C LYS A 48 -16.04 6.31 -2.59
N GLY A 49 -16.71 7.45 -2.74
CA GLY A 49 -18.06 7.68 -2.22
C GLY A 49 -19.09 6.74 -2.82
N LEU A 50 -19.09 6.58 -4.15
CA LEU A 50 -19.98 5.66 -4.88
C LEU A 50 -19.75 4.21 -4.46
N LEU A 51 -18.49 3.77 -4.41
CA LEU A 51 -18.14 2.42 -3.99
C LEU A 51 -18.57 2.14 -2.54
N ASN A 52 -18.27 3.05 -1.61
CA ASN A 52 -18.69 2.89 -0.22
C ASN A 52 -20.20 2.93 -0.06
N GLY A 53 -20.90 3.76 -0.85
CA GLY A 53 -22.36 3.79 -0.88
C GLY A 53 -22.93 2.45 -1.32
N ALA A 54 -22.46 1.93 -2.46
CA ALA A 54 -22.88 0.62 -2.98
C ALA A 54 -22.56 -0.52 -2.01
N LEU A 55 -21.38 -0.50 -1.39
CA LEU A 55 -20.98 -1.51 -0.40
C LEU A 55 -21.84 -1.49 0.88
N LYS A 56 -22.33 -0.31 1.28
CA LYS A 56 -23.25 -0.15 2.42
C LYS A 56 -24.70 -0.52 2.09
N THR A 57 -25.07 -0.55 0.80
CA THR A 57 -26.40 -0.99 0.37
C THR A 57 -26.58 -2.50 0.46
N PHE A 58 -25.49 -3.28 0.53
CA PHE A 58 -25.61 -4.71 0.78
C PHE A 58 -26.21 -4.95 2.17
N PRO A 59 -27.19 -5.85 2.28
CA PRO A 59 -27.75 -6.20 3.58
C PRO A 59 -26.63 -6.77 4.46
N GLU A 60 -26.58 -6.32 5.72
CA GLU A 60 -25.67 -6.88 6.70
C GLU A 60 -25.96 -8.38 6.83
N CYS A 61 -24.91 -9.20 6.74
CA CYS A 61 -25.05 -10.64 6.93
C CYS A 61 -25.29 -10.89 8.42
N THR A 62 -26.56 -10.96 8.81
CA THR A 62 -27.01 -11.25 10.18
C THR A 62 -26.96 -12.74 10.51
N ALA A 63 -26.59 -13.59 9.54
CA ALA A 63 -26.40 -15.00 9.78
C ALA A 63 -25.25 -15.21 10.78
N PRO A 64 -25.46 -15.97 11.86
CA PRO A 64 -24.37 -16.29 12.77
C PRO A 64 -23.27 -17.03 11.99
N PRO A 65 -22.00 -16.88 12.38
CA PRO A 65 -20.93 -17.74 11.87
C PRO A 65 -21.38 -19.20 11.98
N SER A 66 -21.40 -19.93 10.86
CA SER A 66 -21.90 -21.31 10.83
C SER A 66 -21.17 -22.16 11.86
N GLU A 67 -21.87 -23.03 12.58
CA GLU A 67 -21.30 -24.04 13.48
C GLU A 67 -20.18 -24.85 12.78
N HIS A 68 -20.30 -25.07 11.47
CA HIS A 68 -19.27 -25.66 10.62
C HIS A 68 -17.90 -24.95 10.73
N ARG A 69 -17.88 -23.61 10.79
CA ARG A 69 -16.65 -22.82 10.91
C ARG A 69 -16.02 -22.94 12.29
N GLU A 70 -16.82 -23.07 13.34
CA GLU A 70 -16.31 -23.26 14.70
C GLU A 70 -15.80 -24.69 14.89
N ALA A 71 -16.53 -25.69 14.41
CA ALA A 71 -16.13 -27.09 14.41
C ALA A 71 -14.83 -27.33 13.61
N HIS A 72 -14.65 -26.62 12.50
CA HIS A 72 -13.44 -26.68 11.69
C HIS A 72 -12.39 -25.62 12.04
N ARG A 73 -12.58 -24.84 13.10
CA ARG A 73 -11.53 -23.96 13.60
C ARG A 73 -10.41 -24.86 14.13
N PRO A 74 -9.21 -24.86 13.52
CA PRO A 74 -8.14 -25.71 14.00
C PRO A 74 -7.68 -25.17 15.36
N SER A 75 -8.15 -25.81 16.44
CA SER A 75 -7.76 -25.49 17.82
C SER A 75 -6.32 -25.89 18.13
N ARG A 76 -5.68 -26.67 17.25
CA ARG A 76 -4.30 -27.14 17.45
C ARG A 76 -3.29 -26.08 16.98
N PRO A 77 -2.36 -25.64 17.84
CA PRO A 77 -1.27 -24.76 17.42
C PRO A 77 -0.45 -25.44 16.31
N PRO A 78 0.03 -24.69 15.30
CA PRO A 78 0.83 -25.25 14.23
C PRO A 78 2.12 -25.87 14.81
N LYS A 79 2.61 -26.95 14.18
CA LYS A 79 3.79 -27.71 14.65
C LYS A 79 5.01 -26.82 14.97
N ILE A 80 5.20 -25.76 14.20
CA ILE A 80 6.30 -24.80 14.35
C ILE A 80 6.19 -24.01 15.68
N ASP A 81 4.98 -23.75 16.20
CA ASP A 81 4.81 -23.07 17.49
C ASP A 81 5.05 -24.01 18.68
N THR A 82 4.78 -25.31 18.51
CA THR A 82 4.98 -26.32 19.57
C THR A 82 6.43 -26.81 19.68
N ASP A 83 7.25 -26.58 18.65
CA ASP A 83 8.61 -27.09 18.55
C ASP A 83 9.62 -25.92 18.53
N PRO A 84 10.29 -25.63 19.66
CA PRO A 84 11.18 -24.47 19.77
C PRO A 84 12.46 -24.63 18.93
N GLU A 85 12.96 -25.85 18.75
CA GLU A 85 14.13 -26.12 17.90
C GLU A 85 13.78 -25.86 16.43
N LEU A 86 12.68 -26.44 15.95
CA LEU A 86 12.21 -26.24 14.59
C LEU A 86 11.93 -24.77 14.31
N ARG A 87 11.30 -24.07 15.26
CA ARG A 87 11.06 -22.63 15.18
C ARG A 87 12.35 -21.85 15.01
N THR A 88 13.35 -22.12 15.86
CA THR A 88 14.63 -21.44 15.83
C THR A 88 15.37 -21.71 14.51
N PHE A 89 15.34 -22.95 14.04
CA PHE A 89 15.92 -23.35 12.76
C PHE A 89 15.31 -22.60 11.58
N ILE A 90 13.98 -22.48 11.55
CA ILE A 90 13.23 -21.77 10.50
C ILE A 90 13.55 -20.27 10.56
N ILE A 91 13.46 -19.64 11.74
CA ILE A 91 13.74 -18.19 11.91
C ILE A 91 15.16 -17.86 11.43
N ALA A 92 16.15 -18.68 11.76
CA ALA A 92 17.54 -18.44 11.36
C ALA A 92 17.77 -18.47 9.83
N ARG A 93 16.86 -19.09 9.07
CA ARG A 93 17.03 -19.35 7.62
C ARG A 93 16.03 -18.61 6.74
N ILE A 94 14.88 -18.20 7.28
CA ILE A 94 13.78 -17.59 6.51
C ILE A 94 14.15 -16.26 5.86
N ASP A 95 15.16 -15.57 6.38
CA ASP A 95 15.66 -14.31 5.84
C ASP A 95 16.67 -14.49 4.69
N ARG A 96 17.27 -15.68 4.56
CA ARG A 96 18.37 -15.98 3.62
C ARG A 96 17.98 -17.00 2.56
N LEU A 97 16.99 -17.84 2.83
CA LEU A 97 16.54 -18.94 1.97
C LEU A 97 15.07 -18.76 1.58
N THR A 98 14.72 -19.30 0.42
CA THR A 98 13.31 -19.39 0.01
C THR A 98 12.57 -20.43 0.85
N PHE A 99 11.23 -20.31 0.96
CA PHE A 99 10.42 -21.28 1.72
C PHE A 99 10.56 -22.73 1.25
N HIS A 100 10.87 -22.96 -0.04
CA HIS A 100 11.17 -24.29 -0.56
C HIS A 100 12.48 -24.82 0.03
N GLN A 101 13.55 -24.04 -0.09
CA GLN A 101 14.86 -24.39 0.45
C GLN A 101 14.84 -24.59 1.97
N VAL A 102 14.02 -23.83 2.70
CA VAL A 102 13.83 -24.04 4.15
C VAL A 102 13.13 -25.37 4.41
N ALA A 103 12.11 -25.74 3.63
CA ALA A 103 11.44 -27.03 3.78
C ALA A 103 12.36 -28.22 3.48
N ASP A 104 13.21 -28.09 2.45
CA ASP A 104 14.23 -29.09 2.12
C ASP A 104 15.26 -29.23 3.26
N ALA A 105 15.78 -28.10 3.75
CA ALA A 105 16.68 -28.09 4.89
C ALA A 105 16.04 -28.66 6.17
N VAL A 106 14.74 -28.45 6.40
CA VAL A 106 14.00 -29.10 7.49
C VAL A 106 13.90 -30.61 7.26
N ALA A 107 13.65 -31.07 6.03
CA ALA A 107 13.58 -32.49 5.73
C ALA A 107 14.91 -33.22 5.94
N GLU A 108 16.03 -32.54 5.68
CA GLU A 108 17.39 -33.05 5.92
C GLU A 108 17.76 -33.12 7.41
N ASN A 109 17.35 -32.13 8.21
CA ASN A 109 17.80 -31.99 9.60
C ASN A 109 16.83 -32.54 10.65
N PHE A 110 15.56 -32.79 10.29
CA PHE A 110 14.53 -33.23 11.23
C PHE A 110 13.91 -34.58 10.82
N PRO A 111 13.55 -35.43 11.81
CA PRO A 111 12.87 -36.69 11.56
C PRO A 111 11.48 -36.47 10.93
N PRO A 112 10.95 -37.43 10.17
CA PRO A 112 9.75 -37.26 9.34
C PRO A 112 8.52 -36.75 10.10
N GLU A 113 8.38 -37.09 11.39
CA GLU A 113 7.27 -36.67 12.25
C GLU A 113 7.26 -35.15 12.51
N ARG A 114 8.47 -34.55 12.57
CA ARG A 114 8.72 -33.12 12.84
C ARG A 114 8.83 -32.29 11.56
N ARG A 115 8.81 -32.91 10.38
CA ARG A 115 8.91 -32.18 9.11
C ARG A 115 7.70 -31.28 8.87
N VAL A 116 7.97 -30.12 8.28
CA VAL A 116 6.97 -29.15 7.83
C VAL A 116 7.21 -28.78 6.37
N GLY A 117 6.15 -28.80 5.58
CA GLY A 117 6.22 -28.39 4.18
C GLY A 117 6.25 -26.88 4.01
N LYS A 118 6.68 -26.42 2.82
CA LYS A 118 6.75 -25.00 2.44
C LYS A 118 5.52 -24.19 2.83
N THR A 119 4.32 -24.69 2.53
CA THR A 119 3.06 -23.97 2.79
C THR A 119 2.85 -23.71 4.27
N ALA A 120 3.16 -24.69 5.13
CA ALA A 120 3.07 -24.53 6.58
C ALA A 120 4.05 -23.47 7.09
N ILE A 121 5.27 -23.42 6.53
CA ILE A 121 6.28 -22.40 6.87
C ILE A 121 5.79 -21.02 6.44
N TYR A 122 5.28 -20.88 5.20
CA TYR A 122 4.75 -19.62 4.68
C TYR A 122 3.57 -19.10 5.51
N ASP A 123 2.59 -19.96 5.81
CA ASP A 123 1.40 -19.56 6.57
C ASP A 123 1.75 -19.14 8.01
N TRP A 124 2.68 -19.87 8.63
CA TRP A 124 3.20 -19.55 9.95
C TRP A 124 3.92 -18.19 9.94
N TRP A 125 4.81 -17.95 8.98
CA TRP A 125 5.54 -16.69 8.84
C TRP A 125 4.60 -15.51 8.56
N LYS A 126 3.64 -15.69 7.65
CA LYS A 126 2.62 -14.68 7.32
C LYS A 126 1.76 -14.32 8.54
N ARG A 127 1.40 -15.30 9.37
CA ARG A 127 0.62 -15.08 10.61
C ARG A 127 1.44 -14.30 11.64
N ASN A 128 2.71 -14.64 11.82
CA ASN A 128 3.57 -14.03 12.84
C ASN A 128 4.13 -12.66 12.44
N ARG A 129 4.08 -12.27 11.16
CA ARG A 129 4.43 -10.92 10.71
C ARG A 129 3.30 -9.90 10.86
N ARG A 130 2.07 -10.33 11.09
CA ARG A 130 0.97 -9.40 11.33
C ARG A 130 1.16 -8.79 12.72
N PRO A 131 1.21 -7.45 12.85
CA PRO A 131 1.22 -6.84 14.17
C PRO A 131 0.01 -7.34 14.94
N LYS A 132 0.22 -7.87 16.16
CA LYS A 132 -0.90 -8.17 17.05
C LYS A 132 -1.71 -6.88 17.18
N ARG A 133 -2.94 -6.86 16.65
CA ARG A 133 -3.85 -5.73 16.87
C ARG A 133 -3.96 -5.58 18.38
N LYS A 134 -3.52 -4.45 18.93
CA LYS A 134 -3.87 -4.08 20.30
C LYS A 134 -5.38 -4.03 20.33
N VAL A 135 -6.02 -4.96 21.04
CA VAL A 135 -7.43 -4.82 21.37
C VAL A 135 -7.48 -3.60 22.28
N PRO A 136 -8.17 -2.50 21.90
CA PRO A 136 -8.36 -1.40 22.83
C PRO A 136 -9.15 -1.96 24.01
N ASN A 137 -8.57 -1.88 25.22
CA ASN A 137 -9.25 -2.24 26.45
C ASN A 137 -10.58 -1.49 26.49
N GLY A 138 -11.69 -2.23 26.53
CA GLY A 138 -13.01 -1.66 26.82
C GLY A 138 -13.03 -1.15 28.27
N PRO A 139 -13.83 -0.12 28.58
CA PRO A 139 -13.93 0.42 29.92
C PRO A 139 -14.61 -0.59 30.86
N ASP A 140 -14.09 -0.67 32.10
CA ASP A 140 -14.70 -1.37 33.24
C ASP A 140 -16.07 -0.78 33.63
#